data_AF-A0A8T5SCR7-F1
#
_entry.id   AF-A0A8T5SCR7-F1
#
_cell.length_a   1.000
_cell.length_b   1.000
_cell.length_c   1.000
_cell.angle_alpha   90.00
_cell.angle_beta   90.00
_cell.angle_gamma   90.00
#
_symmetry.space_group_name_H-M   'P 1'
#
loop_
_entity.id
_entity.type
_entity.pdbx_description
1 polymer ?
#
loop_
_entity_poly.entity_id
_entity_poly.type
_entity_poly.pdbx_seq_one_letter_code
_entity_poly.pdbx_strand_id
1 'polypeptide(L)'
;MIKTIKKIIGTKKLNIIFRILRKISPLENLYYFLKSEIIKKISLEYPPYSLKIHNNIISTSWDPIRYGTIALAINTIKTEKIKGHFAELGVFQGNTSKIIHQLAPEKRLYLFDTFEGFPVEFLENKGDSNRFKNTQLERVKKNIGNLNNIIIRKGIFPETTAGLESDTFAFVYLDADLYKS
;
A
#
# COMPACT_ATOMS: atom_id res chain seq x y z
N MET A 1 -26.96 -3.50 -20.78
CA MET A 1 -26.18 -2.88 -19.67
C MET A 1 -27.02 -1.96 -18.78
N ILE A 2 -27.63 -0.88 -19.30
CA ILE A 2 -28.43 0.08 -18.50
C ILE A 2 -29.67 -0.55 -17.83
N LYS A 3 -30.35 -1.49 -18.50
CA LYS A 3 -31.51 -2.21 -17.93
C LYS A 3 -31.13 -3.08 -16.74
N THR A 4 -29.94 -3.68 -16.75
CA THR A 4 -29.41 -4.54 -15.67
C THR A 4 -29.03 -3.71 -14.44
N ILE A 5 -28.39 -2.55 -14.65
CA ILE A 5 -27.97 -1.63 -13.59
C ILE A 5 -29.17 -0.99 -12.88
N LYS A 6 -30.25 -0.67 -13.63
CA LYS A 6 -31.52 -0.16 -13.07
C LYS A 6 -32.19 -1.13 -12.10
N LYS A 7 -31.99 -2.44 -12.27
CA LYS A 7 -32.59 -3.49 -11.42
C LYS A 7 -31.91 -3.61 -10.05
N ILE A 8 -30.66 -3.17 -9.92
CA ILE A 8 -29.84 -3.34 -8.71
C ILE A 8 -29.96 -2.16 -7.73
N ILE A 9 -30.14 -0.92 -8.21
CA ILE A 9 -29.86 0.29 -7.40
C ILE A 9 -31.11 1.16 -7.12
N GLY A 10 -32.26 0.83 -7.70
CA GLY A 10 -33.50 1.59 -7.49
C GLY A 10 -33.52 2.94 -8.22
N THR A 11 -34.66 3.26 -8.85
CA THR A 11 -34.77 4.29 -9.91
C THR A 11 -34.53 5.73 -9.44
N LYS A 12 -34.85 6.07 -8.18
CA LYS A 12 -34.71 7.44 -7.65
C LYS A 12 -33.27 7.83 -7.28
N LYS A 13 -32.49 6.92 -6.69
CA LYS A 13 -31.07 7.16 -6.35
C LYS A 13 -30.21 7.26 -7.61
N LEU A 14 -30.54 6.47 -8.63
CA LEU A 14 -29.87 6.48 -9.93
C LEU A 14 -29.89 7.86 -10.59
N ASN A 15 -31.03 8.55 -10.58
CA ASN A 15 -31.16 9.83 -11.29
C ASN A 15 -30.33 10.96 -10.66
N ILE A 16 -30.17 10.96 -9.34
CA ILE A 16 -29.33 11.94 -8.63
C ILE A 16 -27.85 11.67 -8.93
N ILE A 17 -27.45 10.40 -8.88
CA ILE A 17 -26.10 9.94 -9.20
C ILE A 17 -25.76 10.28 -10.66
N PHE A 18 -26.64 9.95 -11.63
CA PHE A 18 -26.45 10.29 -13.04
C PHE A 18 -26.33 11.79 -13.32
N ARG A 19 -27.00 12.64 -12.52
CA ARG A 19 -26.93 14.11 -12.67
C ARG A 19 -25.58 14.67 -12.21
N ILE A 20 -24.95 14.05 -11.21
CA ILE A 20 -23.62 14.41 -10.70
C ILE A 20 -22.53 13.83 -11.63
N LEU A 21 -22.71 12.59 -12.10
CA LEU A 21 -21.75 11.89 -12.96
C LEU A 21 -21.68 12.42 -14.40
N ARG A 22 -22.64 13.26 -14.86
CA ARG A 22 -22.62 13.90 -16.19
C ARG A 22 -21.53 14.98 -16.36
N LYS A 23 -20.85 15.39 -15.29
CA LYS A 23 -19.82 16.45 -15.31
C LYS A 23 -18.38 15.91 -15.46
N ILE A 24 -18.20 14.60 -15.50
CA ILE A 24 -16.93 13.88 -15.69
C ILE A 24 -17.19 12.82 -16.77
N SER A 25 -16.16 12.35 -17.49
CA SER A 25 -16.28 11.28 -18.49
C SER A 25 -17.20 10.13 -17.99
N PRO A 26 -18.33 9.84 -18.67
CA PRO A 26 -19.31 8.84 -18.21
C PRO A 26 -18.72 7.43 -18.04
N LEU A 27 -17.63 7.13 -18.76
CA LEU A 27 -16.92 5.86 -18.73
C LEU A 27 -16.05 5.70 -17.48
N GLU A 28 -15.33 6.74 -17.08
CA GLU A 28 -14.51 6.72 -15.85
C GLU A 28 -15.38 6.56 -14.61
N ASN A 29 -16.48 7.30 -14.54
CA ASN A 29 -17.44 7.22 -13.45
C ASN A 29 -18.08 5.84 -13.32
N LEU A 30 -18.44 5.23 -14.45
CA LEU A 30 -18.97 3.87 -14.46
C LEU A 30 -17.92 2.85 -14.03
N TYR A 31 -16.66 3.02 -14.45
CA TYR A 31 -15.54 2.19 -14.04
C TYR A 31 -15.31 2.25 -12.52
N TYR A 32 -15.19 3.44 -11.93
CA TYR A 32 -14.99 3.58 -10.48
C TYR A 32 -16.19 3.05 -9.67
N PHE A 33 -17.41 3.26 -10.16
CA PHE A 33 -18.61 2.70 -9.53
C PHE A 33 -18.58 1.16 -9.55
N LEU A 34 -18.38 0.55 -10.71
CA LEU A 34 -18.31 -0.92 -10.84
C LEU A 34 -17.15 -1.50 -10.03
N LYS A 35 -15.99 -0.85 -10.05
CA LYS A 35 -14.84 -1.23 -9.21
C LYS A 35 -15.22 -1.21 -7.74
N SER A 36 -15.90 -0.16 -7.25
CA SER A 36 -16.33 -0.09 -5.85
C SER A 36 -17.32 -1.21 -5.46
N GLU A 37 -18.23 -1.57 -6.36
CA GLU A 37 -19.21 -2.65 -6.10
C GLU A 37 -18.57 -4.03 -6.12
N ILE A 38 -17.56 -4.25 -6.98
CA ILE A 38 -16.76 -5.48 -6.98
C ILE A 38 -15.92 -5.55 -5.70
N ILE A 39 -15.24 -4.46 -5.33
CA ILE A 39 -14.39 -4.43 -4.14
C ILE A 39 -15.20 -4.73 -2.88
N LYS A 40 -16.41 -4.17 -2.73
CA LYS A 40 -17.32 -4.51 -1.62
C LYS A 40 -17.65 -6.00 -1.54
N LYS A 41 -17.69 -6.71 -2.67
CA LYS A 41 -18.01 -8.14 -2.73
C LYS A 41 -16.80 -9.05 -2.45
N ILE A 42 -15.59 -8.58 -2.75
CA ILE A 42 -14.36 -9.37 -2.52
C ILE A 42 -13.66 -8.98 -1.21
N SER A 43 -14.02 -7.85 -0.61
CA SER A 43 -13.48 -7.41 0.67
C SER A 43 -14.10 -8.20 1.82
N LEU A 44 -13.35 -8.36 2.90
CA LEU A 44 -13.82 -8.98 4.13
C LEU A 44 -14.93 -8.12 4.75
N GLU A 45 -16.15 -8.66 4.86
CA GLU A 45 -17.26 -7.99 5.54
C GLU A 45 -16.96 -7.80 7.04
N TYR A 46 -16.28 -8.79 7.64
CA TYR A 46 -15.87 -8.82 9.05
C TYR A 46 -14.36 -9.05 9.16
N PRO A 47 -13.52 -8.04 8.89
CA PRO A 47 -12.07 -8.19 8.98
C PRO A 47 -11.65 -8.43 10.45
N PRO A 48 -10.71 -9.35 10.72
CA PRO A 48 -10.23 -9.61 12.08
C PRO A 48 -9.26 -8.53 12.60
N TYR A 49 -8.93 -7.54 11.77
CA TYR A 49 -8.10 -6.38 12.08
C TYR A 49 -8.96 -5.10 12.12
N SER A 50 -8.34 -3.94 12.42
CA SER A 50 -9.03 -2.67 12.59
C SER A 50 -10.01 -2.32 11.45
N LEU A 51 -11.30 -2.19 11.78
CA LEU A 51 -12.34 -1.73 10.84
C LEU A 51 -12.04 -0.36 10.23
N LYS A 52 -11.38 0.53 11.01
CA LYS A 52 -10.96 1.84 10.52
C LYS A 52 -9.93 1.72 9.40
N ILE A 53 -8.93 0.85 9.56
CA ILE A 53 -7.92 0.60 8.53
C ILE A 53 -8.55 -0.11 7.33
N HIS A 54 -9.42 -1.09 7.58
CA HIS A 54 -10.13 -1.80 6.51
C HIS A 54 -10.92 -0.84 5.61
N ASN A 55 -11.82 -0.05 6.21
CA ASN A 55 -12.75 0.80 5.47
C ASN A 55 -12.10 2.03 4.82
N ASN A 56 -11.06 2.59 5.45
CA ASN A 56 -10.48 3.84 4.97
C ASN A 56 -9.29 3.63 4.04
N ILE A 57 -8.63 2.48 4.11
CA ILE A 57 -7.36 2.25 3.42
C ILE A 57 -7.40 1.00 2.55
N ILE A 58 -7.80 -0.15 3.10
CA ILE A 58 -7.69 -1.43 2.37
C ILE A 58 -8.78 -1.55 1.31
N SER A 59 -10.06 -1.44 1.69
CA SER A 59 -11.19 -1.60 0.76
C SER A 59 -11.35 -0.43 -0.22
N THR A 60 -10.68 0.68 0.01
CA THR A 60 -10.62 1.84 -0.90
C THR A 60 -9.38 1.85 -1.76
N SER A 61 -8.43 0.94 -1.53
CA SER A 61 -7.19 0.86 -2.29
C SER A 61 -7.41 0.35 -3.71
N TRP A 62 -6.39 0.55 -4.56
CA TRP A 62 -6.38 -0.01 -5.90
C TRP A 62 -6.15 -1.53 -5.91
N ASP A 63 -5.54 -2.08 -4.85
CA ASP A 63 -5.21 -3.50 -4.65
C ASP A 63 -5.64 -3.98 -3.25
N PRO A 64 -6.95 -4.17 -3.02
CA PRO A 64 -7.48 -4.54 -1.72
C PRO A 64 -7.08 -5.95 -1.29
N ILE A 65 -6.73 -6.83 -2.24
CA ILE A 65 -6.34 -8.21 -1.95
C ILE A 65 -4.93 -8.23 -1.36
N ARG A 66 -3.96 -7.51 -1.97
CA ARG A 66 -2.61 -7.37 -1.41
C ARG A 66 -2.64 -6.84 0.01
N TYR A 67 -3.29 -5.70 0.23
CA TYR A 67 -3.30 -5.09 1.57
C TYR A 67 -4.16 -5.87 2.57
N GLY A 68 -5.23 -6.52 2.11
CA GLY A 68 -6.01 -7.44 2.93
C GLY A 68 -5.16 -8.62 3.42
N THR A 69 -4.33 -9.19 2.55
CA THR A 69 -3.42 -10.30 2.87
C THR A 69 -2.36 -9.87 3.89
N ILE A 70 -1.73 -8.71 3.69
CA ILE A 70 -0.78 -8.12 4.66
C ILE A 70 -1.46 -7.92 6.02
N ALA A 71 -2.68 -7.38 6.03
CA ALA A 71 -3.42 -7.13 7.26
C ALA A 71 -3.79 -8.41 8.00
N LEU A 72 -4.15 -9.48 7.28
CA LEU A 72 -4.39 -10.80 7.87
C LEU A 72 -3.11 -11.38 8.48
N ALA A 73 -1.99 -11.36 7.77
CA ALA A 73 -0.71 -11.86 8.28
C ALA A 73 -0.25 -11.12 9.55
N ILE A 74 -0.30 -9.79 9.54
CA ILE A 74 0.02 -8.96 10.71
C ILE A 74 -0.94 -9.24 11.87
N ASN A 75 -2.24 -9.43 11.59
CA ASN A 75 -3.21 -9.77 12.62
C ASN A 75 -2.88 -11.10 13.30
N THR A 76 -2.52 -12.13 12.53
CA THR A 76 -2.08 -13.43 13.06
C THR A 76 -0.86 -13.27 13.96
N ILE A 77 0.18 -12.56 13.49
CA ILE A 77 1.40 -12.28 14.26
C ILE A 77 1.08 -11.61 15.61
N LYS A 78 0.16 -10.65 15.63
CA LYS A 78 -0.24 -9.95 16.85
C LYS A 78 -1.04 -10.85 17.80
N THR A 79 -1.97 -11.63 17.25
CA THR A 79 -2.83 -12.54 18.01
C THR A 79 -2.01 -13.65 18.67
N GLU A 80 -1.06 -14.21 17.93
CA GLU A 80 -0.15 -15.26 18.39
C GLU A 80 1.07 -14.70 19.16
N LYS A 81 1.18 -13.38 19.27
CA LYS A 81 2.26 -12.68 19.99
C LYS A 81 3.66 -13.06 19.48
N ILE A 82 3.80 -13.27 18.17
CA ILE A 82 5.08 -13.62 17.54
C ILE A 82 6.06 -12.46 17.74
N LYS A 83 7.22 -12.78 18.34
CA LYS A 83 8.30 -11.83 18.62
C LYS A 83 9.11 -11.56 17.35
N GLY A 84 9.72 -10.38 17.29
CA GLY A 84 10.52 -9.92 16.15
C GLY A 84 10.01 -8.62 15.54
N HIS A 85 10.86 -8.04 14.72
CA HIS A 85 10.67 -6.81 13.95
C HIS A 85 9.98 -7.09 12.62
N PHE A 86 9.53 -6.03 11.96
CA PHE A 86 8.96 -6.07 10.62
C PHE A 86 9.95 -5.48 9.63
N ALA A 87 9.93 -5.97 8.39
CA ALA A 87 10.74 -5.43 7.31
C ALA A 87 9.95 -5.31 6.01
N GLU A 88 10.32 -4.33 5.21
CA GLU A 88 9.90 -4.17 3.82
C GLU A 88 11.14 -3.93 2.95
N LEU A 89 11.29 -4.75 1.90
CA LEU A 89 12.29 -4.58 0.86
C LEU A 89 11.59 -4.12 -0.42
N GLY A 90 11.93 -2.90 -0.88
CA GLY A 90 11.23 -2.21 -1.96
C GLY A 90 10.09 -1.34 -1.42
N VAL A 91 10.38 -0.07 -1.17
CA VAL A 91 9.48 0.88 -0.47
C VAL A 91 8.77 1.82 -1.43
N PHE A 92 9.45 2.22 -2.51
CA PHE A 92 8.94 3.12 -3.55
C PHE A 92 8.39 4.46 -3.01
N GLN A 93 7.07 4.56 -2.84
CA GLN A 93 6.35 5.74 -2.33
C GLN A 93 5.89 5.58 -0.88
N GLY A 94 6.11 4.43 -0.25
CA GLY A 94 5.78 4.16 1.16
C GLY A 94 4.31 3.87 1.44
N ASN A 95 3.50 3.56 0.42
CA ASN A 95 2.07 3.23 0.61
C ASN A 95 1.90 1.94 1.42
N THR A 96 2.68 0.90 1.10
CA THR A 96 2.68 -0.36 1.84
C THR A 96 3.29 -0.17 3.23
N SER A 97 4.42 0.53 3.35
CA SER A 97 5.04 0.89 4.63
C SER A 97 4.06 1.55 5.60
N LYS A 98 3.27 2.50 5.09
CA LYS A 98 2.24 3.20 5.88
C LYS A 98 1.21 2.22 6.44
N ILE A 99 0.73 1.29 5.62
CA ILE A 99 -0.27 0.31 6.02
C ILE A 99 0.31 -0.63 7.08
N ILE A 100 1.50 -1.18 6.84
CA ILE A 100 2.20 -2.07 7.78
C ILE A 100 2.39 -1.35 9.12
N HIS A 101 2.90 -0.11 9.09
CA HIS A 101 3.15 0.68 10.29
C HIS A 101 1.84 0.99 11.05
N GLN A 102 0.75 1.30 10.35
CA GLN A 102 -0.54 1.56 11.02
C GLN A 102 -1.18 0.32 11.62
N LEU A 103 -0.93 -0.87 11.06
CA LEU A 103 -1.43 -2.14 11.58
C LEU A 103 -0.68 -2.60 12.85
N ALA A 104 0.61 -2.29 12.96
CA ALA A 104 1.44 -2.65 14.11
C ALA A 104 2.42 -1.52 14.50
N PRO A 105 1.93 -0.37 14.98
CA PRO A 105 2.78 0.78 15.32
C PRO A 105 3.76 0.49 16.46
N GLU A 106 3.52 -0.56 17.25
CA GLU A 106 4.39 -1.04 18.32
C GLU A 106 5.62 -1.82 17.82
N LYS A 107 5.59 -2.31 16.57
CA LYS A 107 6.69 -3.09 15.98
C LYS A 107 7.67 -2.14 15.29
N ARG A 108 8.97 -2.41 15.46
CA ARG A 108 10.01 -1.78 14.64
C ARG A 108 9.84 -2.23 13.18
N LEU A 109 9.71 -1.29 12.26
CA LEU A 109 9.58 -1.51 10.83
C LEU A 109 10.83 -1.00 10.11
N TYR A 110 11.59 -1.92 9.54
CA TYR A 110 12.78 -1.63 8.75
C TYR A 110 12.39 -1.47 7.28
N LEU A 111 12.78 -0.34 6.68
CA LEU A 111 12.49 0.00 5.30
C LEU A 111 13.79 -0.01 4.49
N PHE A 112 13.93 -1.02 3.62
CA PHE A 112 15.09 -1.20 2.75
C PHE A 112 14.74 -0.73 1.34
N ASP A 113 15.41 0.32 0.89
CA ASP A 113 15.29 0.88 -0.45
C ASP A 113 16.51 1.77 -0.74
N THR A 114 16.80 1.99 -2.01
CA THR A 114 17.80 2.99 -2.40
C THR A 114 17.31 4.41 -2.10
N PHE A 115 15.99 4.64 -2.15
CA PHE A 115 15.31 5.94 -2.13
C PHE A 115 15.85 6.91 -3.20
N GLU A 116 16.47 6.38 -4.25
CA GLU A 116 17.06 7.14 -5.36
C GLU A 116 16.45 6.79 -6.72
N GLY A 117 15.40 5.96 -6.72
CA GLY A 117 14.82 5.38 -7.93
C GLY A 117 15.68 4.23 -8.50
N PHE A 118 15.35 3.79 -9.71
CA PHE A 118 16.15 2.80 -10.41
C PHE A 118 17.53 3.37 -10.75
N PRO A 119 18.62 2.57 -10.68
CA PRO A 119 19.92 2.99 -11.16
C PRO A 119 19.82 3.50 -12.60
N VAL A 120 20.52 4.59 -12.92
CA VAL A 120 20.45 5.28 -14.22
C VAL A 120 20.75 4.34 -15.40
N GLU A 121 21.47 3.25 -15.13
CA GLU A 121 21.80 2.16 -16.04
C GLU A 121 20.56 1.42 -16.59
N PHE A 122 19.40 1.53 -15.93
CA PHE A 122 18.12 0.93 -16.32
C PHE A 122 17.12 1.94 -16.91
N LEU A 123 17.49 3.22 -17.07
CA LEU A 123 16.61 4.27 -17.58
C LEU A 123 16.99 4.64 -19.03
N GLU A 124 16.09 4.42 -19.99
CA GLU A 124 16.30 4.75 -21.41
C GLU A 124 16.52 6.26 -21.67
N ASN A 125 16.13 7.13 -20.74
CA ASN A 125 16.30 8.57 -20.84
C ASN A 125 17.18 9.11 -19.71
N LYS A 126 18.41 9.53 -20.05
CA LYS A 126 19.44 10.08 -19.15
C LYS A 126 19.18 11.53 -18.69
N GLY A 127 17.92 11.96 -18.68
CA GLY A 127 17.52 13.30 -18.28
C GLY A 127 17.08 13.35 -16.82
N ASP A 128 17.88 13.99 -15.98
CA ASP A 128 17.49 14.52 -14.65
C ASP A 128 17.56 13.58 -13.42
N SER A 129 18.57 12.70 -13.36
CA SER A 129 18.78 11.77 -12.24
C SER A 129 19.16 12.43 -10.89
N ASN A 130 19.56 13.71 -10.87
CA ASN A 130 20.12 14.36 -9.67
C ASN A 130 19.16 15.29 -8.92
N ARG A 131 18.02 15.69 -9.50
CA ARG A 131 17.08 16.63 -8.84
C ARG A 131 16.07 15.97 -7.89
N PHE A 132 15.90 14.65 -7.93
CA PHE A 132 14.79 13.96 -7.25
C PHE A 132 15.18 13.04 -6.08
N LYS A 133 16.48 12.81 -5.85
CA LYS A 133 16.98 11.82 -4.88
C LYS A 133 16.60 12.14 -3.43
N ASN A 134 16.93 13.35 -2.94
CA ASN A 134 16.53 13.75 -1.58
C ASN A 134 15.02 14.00 -1.46
N THR A 135 14.34 14.32 -2.57
CA THR A 135 12.90 14.56 -2.59
C THR A 135 12.10 13.27 -2.37
N GLN A 136 12.63 12.11 -2.77
CA GLN A 136 11.90 10.84 -2.65
C GLN A 136 11.79 10.37 -1.20
N LEU A 137 12.89 10.32 -0.45
CA LEU A 137 12.85 9.89 0.96
C LEU A 137 11.94 10.79 1.80
N GLU A 138 12.00 12.11 1.60
CA GLU A 138 11.12 13.05 2.31
C GLU A 138 9.65 12.88 1.90
N ARG A 139 9.37 12.58 0.62
CA ARG A 139 8.01 12.21 0.18
C ARG A 139 7.51 10.92 0.83
N VAL A 140 8.36 9.90 0.93
CA VAL A 140 8.03 8.63 1.61
C VAL A 140 7.71 8.89 3.09
N LYS A 141 8.60 9.58 3.80
CA LYS A 141 8.39 9.95 5.21
C LYS A 141 7.08 10.72 5.41
N LYS A 142 6.84 11.73 4.56
CA LYS A 142 5.60 12.52 4.59
C LYS A 142 4.37 11.65 4.31
N ASN A 143 4.46 10.70 3.39
CA ASN A 143 3.36 9.81 3.05
C ASN A 143 3.02 8.87 4.20
N ILE A 144 4.03 8.30 4.84
CA ILE A 144 3.87 7.43 6.02
C ILE A 144 3.29 8.22 7.20
N GLY A 145 3.78 9.45 7.42
CA GLY A 145 3.29 10.36 8.44
C GLY A 145 3.97 10.12 9.78
N ASN A 146 3.42 9.22 10.61
CA ASN A 146 4.06 8.87 11.88
C ASN A 146 5.28 7.97 11.61
N LEU A 147 6.44 8.38 12.12
CA LEU A 147 7.71 7.66 11.92
C LEU A 147 8.22 6.95 13.17
N ASN A 148 7.41 6.90 14.24
CA ASN A 148 7.78 6.16 15.44
C ASN A 148 8.03 4.69 15.08
N ASN A 149 9.10 4.11 15.61
CA ASN A 149 9.50 2.73 15.31
C ASN A 149 9.78 2.43 13.82
N ILE A 150 10.02 3.45 12.99
CA ILE A 150 10.48 3.24 11.61
C ILE A 150 11.99 3.40 11.54
N ILE A 151 12.66 2.43 10.90
CA ILE A 151 14.10 2.41 10.68
C ILE A 151 14.35 2.43 9.17
N ILE A 152 14.89 3.54 8.67
CA ILE A 152 15.25 3.66 7.26
C ILE A 152 16.64 3.05 7.04
N ARG A 153 16.72 2.06 6.15
CA ARG A 153 17.96 1.42 5.71
C ARG A 153 18.22 1.79 4.25
N LYS A 154 18.66 3.03 4.05
CA LYS A 154 18.95 3.58 2.72
C LYS A 154 20.21 2.95 2.14
N GLY A 155 20.12 2.38 0.95
CA GLY A 155 21.25 1.84 0.21
C GLY A 155 20.86 0.63 -0.64
N ILE A 156 21.86 -0.11 -1.11
CA ILE A 156 21.66 -1.33 -1.89
C ILE A 156 21.44 -2.50 -0.92
N PHE A 157 20.59 -3.44 -1.31
CA PHE A 157 20.41 -4.71 -0.62
C PHE A 157 21.32 -5.74 -1.30
N PRO A 158 22.01 -6.62 -0.54
CA PRO A 158 21.89 -6.88 0.90
C PRO A 158 22.83 -6.06 1.80
N GLU A 159 23.63 -5.13 1.29
CA GLU A 159 24.64 -4.40 2.08
C GLU A 159 24.03 -3.64 3.25
N THR A 160 22.81 -3.14 3.06
CA THR A 160 22.02 -2.46 4.09
C THR A 160 21.53 -3.36 5.22
N THR A 161 21.77 -4.67 5.19
CA THR A 161 21.46 -5.59 6.30
C THR A 161 22.55 -5.69 7.36
N ALA A 162 23.73 -5.12 7.11
CA ALA A 162 24.85 -5.16 8.07
C ALA A 162 24.46 -4.56 9.44
N GLY A 163 24.79 -5.27 10.53
CA GLY A 163 24.44 -4.87 11.89
C GLY A 163 23.07 -5.36 12.36
N LEU A 164 22.38 -6.20 11.57
CA LEU A 164 21.10 -6.84 11.93
C LEU A 164 21.26 -8.34 12.23
N GLU A 165 22.48 -8.84 12.43
CA GLU A 165 22.78 -10.27 12.58
C GLU A 165 22.12 -10.90 13.80
N SER A 166 21.83 -10.10 14.84
CA SER A 166 21.11 -10.52 16.04
C SER A 166 19.61 -10.21 16.00
N ASP A 167 19.14 -9.47 15.00
CA ASP A 167 17.73 -9.12 14.89
C ASP A 167 16.90 -10.31 14.38
N THR A 168 15.67 -10.41 14.87
CA THR A 168 14.70 -11.42 14.42
C THR A 168 13.49 -10.73 13.81
N PHE A 169 12.94 -11.31 12.74
CA PHE A 169 11.82 -10.73 12.01
C PHE A 169 10.60 -11.65 12.10
N ALA A 170 9.46 -11.06 12.48
CA ALA A 170 8.16 -11.75 12.51
C ALA A 170 7.40 -11.58 11.20
N PHE A 171 7.71 -10.53 10.43
CA PHE A 171 7.09 -10.21 9.16
C PHE A 171 8.11 -9.60 8.21
N VAL A 172 8.17 -10.09 6.99
CA VAL A 172 9.00 -9.52 5.92
C VAL A 172 8.12 -9.44 4.67
N TYR A 173 7.98 -8.24 4.13
CA TYR A 173 7.35 -8.00 2.84
C TYR A 173 8.43 -7.77 1.79
N LEU A 174 8.47 -8.64 0.78
CA LEU A 174 9.44 -8.58 -0.31
C LEU A 174 8.72 -8.11 -1.57
N ASP A 175 9.08 -6.92 -2.06
CA ASP A 175 8.48 -6.28 -3.24
C ASP A 175 9.58 -5.63 -4.06
N ALA A 176 10.62 -6.43 -4.35
CA ALA A 176 11.72 -6.04 -5.21
C ALA A 176 11.54 -6.70 -6.58
N ASP A 177 11.40 -5.89 -7.62
CA ASP A 177 11.17 -6.35 -8.99
C ASP A 177 12.45 -6.90 -9.67
N LEU A 178 13.64 -6.64 -9.11
CA LEU A 178 14.92 -7.02 -9.72
C LEU A 178 15.44 -8.33 -9.14
N TYR A 179 15.85 -9.26 -10.01
CA TYR A 179 16.44 -10.55 -9.62
C TYR A 179 17.72 -10.43 -8.78
N LYS A 180 18.42 -9.28 -8.87
CA LYS A 180 19.65 -8.98 -8.11
C LYS A 180 19.40 -8.20 -6.81
N SER A 181 18.13 -7.94 -6.47
CA SER A 181 17.76 -7.34 -5.19
C SER A 181 17.74 -8.36 -4.06
#